data_AF-A0A7S2VTK5-F1
#
_entry.id   AF-A0A7S2VTK5-F1
#
_cell.length_a   1.000
_cell.length_b   1.000
_cell.length_c   1.000
_cell.angle_alpha   90.00
_cell.angle_beta   90.00
_cell.angle_gamma   90.00
#
_symmetry.space_group_name_H-M   'P 1'
#
loop_
_entity.id
_entity.type
_entity.pdbx_description
1 polymer ?
#
loop_
_entity_poly.entity_id
_entity_poly.type
_entity_poly.pdbx_seq_one_letter_code
_entity_poly.pdbx_strand_id
1 'polypeptide(L)'
;SAVARISPYLRFGMLSCRVMYWELKAAGGRQVSVTFWRRLTWRDLAYWQLHNFPDLQDVPVRAHYVGQRWNDDRQALARWQRGQTGYPLIDAGLRELWATGWMAQNVRMAAAVLLCELLNISWVEGEKWFHHTLVDA
;
A
#
# COMPACT_ATOMS: atom_id res chain seq x y z
N SER A 1 6.48 -19.00 0.73
CA SER A 1 5.55 -18.17 1.52
C SER A 1 4.59 -17.50 0.57
N ALA A 2 3.33 -17.95 0.51
CA ALA A 2 2.32 -17.42 -0.41
C ALA A 2 1.49 -16.33 0.30
N VAL A 3 1.15 -15.25 -0.41
CA VAL A 3 0.26 -14.19 0.09
C VAL A 3 -1.18 -14.58 -0.16
N ALA A 4 -2.05 -14.48 0.85
CA ALA A 4 -3.43 -14.94 0.76
C ALA A 4 -4.32 -14.14 -0.22
N ARG A 5 -3.87 -12.98 -0.74
CA ARG A 5 -4.61 -12.09 -1.66
C ARG A 5 -6.03 -11.76 -1.19
N ILE A 6 -6.22 -11.61 0.12
CA ILE A 6 -7.52 -11.33 0.75
C ILE A 6 -7.85 -9.84 0.94
N SER A 7 -6.93 -8.93 0.58
CA SER A 7 -7.08 -7.51 0.88
C SER A 7 -8.34 -6.86 0.29
N PRO A 8 -8.81 -7.16 -0.94
CA PRO A 8 -10.05 -6.57 -1.46
C PRO A 8 -11.28 -7.01 -0.65
N TYR A 9 -11.35 -8.29 -0.27
CA TYR A 9 -12.46 -8.81 0.53
C TYR A 9 -12.50 -8.21 1.94
N LEU A 10 -11.34 -7.93 2.53
CA LEU A 10 -11.25 -7.21 3.80
C LEU A 10 -11.68 -5.75 3.67
N ARG A 11 -11.33 -5.09 2.55
CA ARG A 11 -11.70 -3.70 2.27
C ARG A 11 -13.20 -3.51 2.14
N PHE A 12 -13.86 -4.37 1.37
CA PHE A 12 -15.31 -4.32 1.16
C PHE A 12 -16.13 -4.98 2.28
N GLY A 13 -15.50 -5.41 3.38
CA GLY A 13 -16.20 -6.05 4.50
C GLY A 13 -16.79 -7.42 4.19
N MET A 14 -16.44 -8.02 3.04
CA MET A 14 -16.84 -9.39 2.68
C MET A 14 -16.20 -10.44 3.61
N LEU A 15 -15.05 -10.11 4.19
CA LEU A 15 -14.41 -10.89 5.25
C LEU A 15 -14.24 -10.07 6.52
N SER A 16 -14.65 -10.66 7.65
CA SER A 16 -14.41 -10.09 8.98
C SER A 16 -13.14 -10.67 9.61
N CYS A 17 -12.20 -9.80 9.99
CA CYS A 17 -11.00 -10.21 10.73
C CYS A 17 -11.33 -10.89 12.05
N ARG A 18 -12.37 -10.41 12.74
CA ARG A 18 -12.81 -10.97 14.02
C ARG A 18 -13.34 -12.39 13.83
N VAL A 19 -14.20 -12.60 12.83
CA VAL A 19 -14.73 -13.94 12.53
C VAL A 19 -13.59 -14.87 12.15
N MET A 20 -12.72 -14.46 11.23
CA MET A 20 -11.56 -15.25 10.83
C MET A 20 -10.66 -15.65 12.01
N TYR A 21 -10.47 -14.77 13.00
CA TYR A 21 -9.74 -15.11 14.23
C TYR A 21 -10.41 -16.23 15.02
N TRP A 22 -11.71 -16.11 15.27
CA TRP A 22 -12.45 -17.10 16.06
C TRP A 22 -12.57 -18.44 15.34
N GLU A 23 -12.82 -18.43 14.03
CA GLU A 23 -12.90 -19.65 13.20
C GLU A 23 -11.55 -20.39 13.18
N LEU A 24 -10.43 -19.68 12.98
CA LEU A 24 -9.10 -20.31 12.98
C LEU A 24 -8.72 -20.85 14.36
N LYS A 25 -9.17 -20.19 15.43
CA LYS A 25 -9.00 -20.66 16.81
C LYS A 25 -9.85 -21.89 17.11
N ALA A 26 -11.10 -21.93 16.63
CA ALA A 26 -12.06 -23.01 16.85
C ALA A 26 -11.72 -24.28 16.05
N ALA A 27 -11.20 -24.14 14.82
CA ALA A 27 -10.81 -25.25 13.95
C ALA A 27 -9.58 -26.06 14.45
N GLY A 28 -9.18 -25.88 15.72
CA GLY A 28 -7.96 -26.46 16.29
C GLY A 28 -6.70 -26.02 15.55
N GLY A 29 -6.78 -24.88 14.84
CA GLY A 29 -5.89 -24.53 13.76
C GLY A 29 -4.44 -24.49 14.21
N ARG A 30 -3.56 -25.08 13.38
CA ARG A 30 -2.13 -24.72 13.36
C ARG A 30 -2.02 -23.22 13.62
N GLN A 31 -1.26 -22.82 14.64
CA GLN A 31 -1.11 -21.42 15.01
C GLN A 31 -0.95 -20.58 13.73
N VAL A 32 -1.97 -19.78 13.44
CA VAL A 32 -1.91 -18.81 12.34
C VAL A 32 -0.67 -17.99 12.62
N SER A 33 0.24 -17.95 11.64
CA SER A 33 1.56 -17.34 11.84
C SER A 33 1.40 -15.98 12.50
N VAL A 34 2.19 -15.71 13.54
CA VAL A 34 2.28 -14.38 14.17
C VAL A 34 2.46 -13.29 13.10
N THR A 35 3.14 -13.61 11.99
CA THR A 35 3.29 -12.75 10.82
C THR A 35 1.97 -12.34 10.18
N PHE A 36 1.02 -13.27 10.05
CA PHE A 36 -0.31 -12.99 9.48
C PHE A 36 -1.11 -12.06 10.39
N TRP A 37 -1.16 -12.34 11.70
CA TRP A 37 -1.83 -11.47 12.66
C TRP A 37 -1.23 -10.07 12.68
N ARG A 38 0.10 -9.97 12.68
CA ARG A 38 0.80 -8.69 12.60
C ARG A 38 0.39 -7.89 11.36
N ARG A 39 0.18 -8.53 10.21
CA ARG A 39 -0.29 -7.86 8.99
C ARG A 39 -1.72 -7.30 9.14
N LEU A 40 -2.60 -8.01 9.83
CA LEU A 40 -3.94 -7.49 10.13
C LEU A 40 -3.89 -6.33 11.13
N THR A 41 -3.02 -6.40 12.13
CA THR A 41 -2.80 -5.29 13.07
C THR A 41 -2.32 -4.03 12.35
N TRP A 42 -1.45 -4.16 11.32
CA TRP A 42 -1.03 -3.01 10.50
C TRP A 42 -2.19 -2.33 9.78
N ARG A 43 -3.20 -3.10 9.33
CA ARG A 43 -4.41 -2.52 8.74
C ARG A 43 -5.20 -1.71 9.75
N ASP A 44 -5.41 -2.26 10.94
CA ASP A 44 -6.17 -1.57 11.99
C ASP A 44 -5.41 -0.32 12.49
N LEU A 45 -4.08 -0.38 12.53
CA LEU A 45 -3.23 0.79 12.80
C LEU A 45 -3.38 1.87 11.73
N ALA A 46 -3.48 1.52 10.45
CA ALA A 46 -3.69 2.49 9.38
C ALA A 46 -5.03 3.23 9.53
N TYR A 47 -6.11 2.52 9.90
CA TYR A 47 -7.40 3.14 10.22
C TYR A 47 -7.31 4.05 11.44
N TRP A 48 -6.62 3.61 12.50
CA TRP A 48 -6.39 4.42 13.68
C TRP A 48 -5.59 5.69 13.35
N GLN A 49 -4.56 5.59 12.50
CA GLN A 49 -3.78 6.75 12.05
C GLN A 49 -4.66 7.74 11.29
N LEU A 50 -5.44 7.28 10.31
CA LEU A 50 -6.33 8.17 9.55
C LEU A 50 -7.39 8.84 10.45
N HIS A 51 -7.88 8.14 11.48
CA HIS A 51 -8.81 8.73 12.44
C HIS A 51 -8.17 9.84 13.29
N ASN A 52 -6.91 9.68 13.70
CA ASN A 52 -6.21 10.67 14.52
C ASN A 52 -5.53 11.78 13.71
N PHE A 53 -5.26 11.52 12.43
CA PHE A 53 -4.66 12.45 11.47
C PHE A 53 -5.56 12.52 10.22
N PRO A 54 -6.66 13.28 10.24
CA PRO A 54 -7.61 13.34 9.14
C PRO A 54 -6.98 13.81 7.82
N ASP A 55 -5.99 14.69 7.90
CA ASP A 55 -5.30 15.26 6.74
C ASP A 55 -4.10 14.42 6.27
N LEU A 56 -3.98 13.16 6.74
CA LEU A 56 -2.87 12.24 6.41
C LEU A 56 -2.69 11.98 4.91
N GLN A 57 -3.70 12.29 4.09
CA GLN A 57 -3.68 12.14 2.64
C GLN A 57 -2.91 13.26 1.92
N ASP A 58 -2.78 14.43 2.55
CA ASP A 58 -2.12 15.59 1.95
C ASP A 58 -0.99 16.16 2.82
N VAL A 59 -1.02 15.89 4.14
CA VAL A 59 -0.11 16.47 5.13
C VAL A 59 0.80 15.39 5.74
N PRO A 60 2.12 15.58 5.75
CA PRO A 60 3.03 14.63 6.38
C PRO A 60 2.84 14.62 7.91
N VAL A 61 2.77 13.43 8.51
CA VAL A 61 2.64 13.26 9.97
C VAL A 61 3.80 13.91 10.73
N ARG A 62 5.01 13.88 10.15
CA ARG A 62 6.19 14.46 10.79
C ARG A 62 6.39 15.88 10.27
N ALA A 63 6.36 16.84 11.18
CA ALA A 63 6.40 18.27 10.87
C ALA A 63 7.63 18.69 10.03
N HIS A 64 8.76 18.01 10.16
CA HIS A 64 9.97 18.36 9.41
C HIS A 64 9.86 18.12 7.90
N TYR A 65 8.87 17.37 7.42
CA TYR A 65 8.61 17.18 6.00
C TYR A 65 7.64 18.22 5.39
N VAL A 66 7.01 19.08 6.19
CA VAL A 66 6.03 20.07 5.69
C VAL A 66 6.66 21.04 4.67
N GLY A 67 7.95 21.36 4.83
CA GLY A 67 8.70 22.23 3.91
C GLY A 67 9.38 21.51 2.74
N GLN A 68 9.14 20.22 2.54
CA GLN A 68 9.80 19.45 1.48
C GLN A 68 9.46 20.04 0.10
N ARG A 69 10.51 20.32 -0.68
CA ARG A 69 10.36 20.80 -2.07
C ARG A 69 10.38 19.61 -3.03
N TRP A 70 9.21 19.26 -3.52
CA TRP A 70 9.03 18.21 -4.52
C TRP A 70 9.35 18.71 -5.92
N ASN A 71 9.74 17.79 -6.79
CA ASN A 71 9.91 17.99 -8.22
C ASN A 71 8.55 17.87 -8.93
N ASP A 72 8.26 18.77 -9.87
CA ASP A 72 7.08 18.72 -10.76
C ASP A 72 7.44 18.07 -12.12
N ASP A 73 8.34 17.07 -12.11
CA ASP A 73 8.67 16.32 -13.33
C ASP A 73 7.55 15.34 -13.67
N ARG A 74 6.56 15.87 -14.38
CA ARG A 74 5.39 15.12 -14.87
C ARG A 74 5.77 13.98 -15.81
N GLN A 75 6.90 14.08 -16.51
CA GLN A 75 7.34 13.00 -17.39
C GLN A 75 7.89 11.83 -16.57
N ALA A 76 8.67 12.11 -15.52
CA ALA A 76 9.13 11.09 -14.58
C ALA A 76 7.95 10.42 -13.87
N LEU A 77 6.95 11.18 -13.42
CA LEU A 77 5.72 10.63 -12.85
C LEU A 77 5.01 9.69 -13.83
N ALA A 78 4.80 10.12 -15.09
CA ALA A 78 4.13 9.30 -16.10
C ALA A 78 4.91 8.01 -16.43
N ARG A 79 6.25 8.08 -16.48
CA ARG A 79 7.11 6.90 -16.65
C ARG A 79 6.97 5.95 -15.47
N TRP A 80 6.94 6.48 -14.25
CA TRP A 80 6.70 5.68 -13.05
C TRP A 80 5.33 5.00 -13.11
N GLN A 81 4.24 5.74 -13.33
CA GLN A 81 2.88 5.18 -13.41
C GLN A 81 2.75 4.05 -14.45
N ARG A 82 3.50 4.13 -15.56
CA ARG A 82 3.51 3.12 -16.64
C ARG A 82 4.51 1.97 -16.43
N GLY A 83 5.28 1.97 -15.34
CA GLY A 83 6.34 1.01 -15.10
C GLY A 83 7.43 1.07 -16.18
N GLN A 84 7.92 2.28 -16.47
CA GLN A 84 8.97 2.58 -17.45
C GLN A 84 10.12 3.37 -16.79
N THR A 85 10.43 3.04 -15.55
CA THR A 85 11.46 3.70 -14.73
C THR A 85 12.86 3.22 -15.02
N GLY A 86 13.00 2.03 -15.62
CA GLY A 86 14.28 1.36 -15.82
C GLY A 86 14.70 0.47 -14.64
N TYR A 87 13.91 0.40 -13.57
CA TYR A 87 14.11 -0.50 -12.43
C TYR A 87 13.22 -1.75 -12.59
N PRO A 88 13.76 -2.92 -12.99
CA PRO A 88 12.94 -4.05 -13.44
C PRO A 88 11.89 -4.53 -12.42
N LEU A 89 12.24 -4.58 -11.13
CA LEU A 89 11.32 -5.00 -10.07
C LEU A 89 10.13 -4.03 -9.93
N ILE A 90 10.39 -2.73 -10.02
CA ILE A 90 9.39 -1.69 -9.84
C ILE A 90 8.52 -1.60 -11.10
N ASP A 91 9.14 -1.66 -12.27
CA ASP A 91 8.45 -1.67 -13.56
C ASP A 91 7.51 -2.87 -13.68
N ALA A 92 7.96 -4.07 -13.30
CA ALA A 92 7.11 -5.26 -13.27
C ALA A 92 5.93 -5.09 -12.29
N GLY A 93 6.18 -4.54 -11.10
CA GLY A 93 5.12 -4.32 -10.11
C GLY A 93 4.07 -3.29 -10.53
N LEU A 94 4.49 -2.19 -11.15
CA LEU A 94 3.57 -1.15 -11.64
C LEU A 94 2.76 -1.63 -12.85
N ARG A 95 3.34 -2.51 -13.68
CA ARG A 95 2.60 -3.20 -14.75
C ARG A 95 1.65 -4.26 -14.22
N GLU A 96 2.01 -5.01 -13.17
CA GLU A 96 1.11 -5.94 -12.46
C GLU A 96 -0.09 -5.17 -11.88
N LEU A 97 0.20 -4.04 -11.23
CA LEU A 97 -0.82 -3.13 -10.70
C LEU A 97 -1.79 -2.70 -11.78
N TRP A 98 -1.29 -2.20 -12.91
CA TRP A 98 -2.15 -1.73 -14.00
C TRP A 98 -3.00 -2.85 -14.61
N ALA A 99 -2.43 -4.05 -14.77
CA ALA A 99 -3.14 -5.16 -15.41
C ALA A 99 -4.14 -5.87 -14.50
N THR A 100 -3.89 -5.91 -13.18
CA THR A 100 -4.65 -6.77 -12.25
C THR A 100 -5.33 -6.00 -11.12
N GLY A 101 -5.00 -4.72 -10.95
CA GLY A 101 -5.40 -3.90 -9.81
C GLY A 101 -4.79 -4.35 -8.48
N TRP A 102 -3.79 -5.23 -8.50
CA TRP A 102 -3.11 -5.72 -7.31
C TRP A 102 -1.60 -5.66 -7.48
N MET A 103 -0.91 -5.41 -6.37
CA MET A 103 0.54 -5.38 -6.32
C MET A 103 1.01 -5.91 -4.97
N ALA A 104 2.10 -6.67 -4.95
CA ALA A 104 2.66 -7.20 -3.70
C ALA A 104 3.18 -6.09 -2.78
N GLN A 105 2.93 -6.19 -1.46
CA GLN A 105 3.21 -5.12 -0.49
C GLN A 105 4.68 -4.65 -0.48
N ASN A 106 5.63 -5.58 -0.57
CA ASN A 106 7.06 -5.25 -0.64
C ASN A 106 7.40 -4.44 -1.90
N VAL A 107 6.73 -4.72 -3.02
CA VAL A 107 6.94 -3.99 -4.27
C VAL A 107 6.22 -2.63 -4.21
N ARG A 108 5.03 -2.54 -3.58
CA ARG A 108 4.38 -1.24 -3.28
C ARG A 108 5.32 -0.32 -2.49
N MET A 109 5.95 -0.84 -1.43
CA MET A 109 6.93 -0.09 -0.64
C MET A 109 8.12 0.37 -1.48
N ALA A 110 8.71 -0.52 -2.28
CA ALA A 110 9.85 -0.17 -3.13
C ALA A 110 9.48 0.88 -4.20
N ALA A 111 8.31 0.76 -4.81
CA ALA A 111 7.81 1.73 -5.80
C ALA A 111 7.57 3.11 -5.18
N ALA A 112 7.00 3.16 -3.97
CA ALA A 112 6.80 4.41 -3.23
C ALA A 112 8.12 5.07 -2.82
N VAL A 113 9.10 4.28 -2.35
CA VAL A 113 10.45 4.80 -2.02
C VAL A 113 11.13 5.36 -3.26
N LEU A 114 11.05 4.67 -4.40
CA LEU A 114 11.60 5.20 -5.66
C LEU A 114 10.98 6.55 -6.02
N LEU A 115 9.65 6.67 -5.93
CA LEU A 115 8.93 7.90 -6.25
C LEU A 115 9.39 9.07 -5.36
N CYS A 116 9.40 8.87 -4.05
CA CYS A 116 9.66 9.93 -3.08
C CYS A 116 11.14 10.27 -2.96
N GLU A 117 12.03 9.28 -2.91
CA GLU A 117 13.44 9.48 -2.56
C GLU A 117 14.34 9.62 -3.78
N LEU A 118 14.07 8.87 -4.87
CA LEU A 118 14.92 8.89 -6.06
C LEU A 118 14.39 9.87 -7.12
N LEU A 119 13.08 9.90 -7.35
CA LEU A 119 12.47 10.84 -8.31
C LEU A 119 12.17 12.20 -7.67
N ASN A 120 12.20 12.28 -6.33
CA ASN A 120 11.81 13.45 -5.54
C ASN A 120 10.42 13.97 -5.93
N ILE A 121 9.47 13.07 -6.21
CA ILE A 121 8.09 13.41 -6.55
C ILE A 121 7.22 13.27 -5.31
N SER A 122 6.23 14.16 -5.18
CA SER A 122 5.32 14.16 -4.03
C SER A 122 4.63 12.80 -3.85
N TRP A 123 4.66 12.31 -2.61
CA TRP A 123 3.95 11.09 -2.21
C TRP A 123 2.44 11.18 -2.45
N VAL A 124 1.87 12.39 -2.47
CA VAL A 124 0.45 12.64 -2.77
C VAL A 124 0.10 12.19 -4.19
N GLU A 125 1.02 12.36 -5.15
CA GLU A 125 0.80 11.89 -6.53
C GLU A 125 0.85 10.35 -6.61
N GLY A 126 1.69 9.73 -5.78
CA GLY A 126 1.72 8.28 -5.62
C GLY A 126 0.46 7.74 -4.95
N GLU A 127 -0.02 8.42 -3.90
CA GLU A 127 -1.27 8.09 -3.18
C GLU A 127 -2.45 8.08 -4.15
N LYS A 128 -2.64 9.16 -4.92
CA LYS A 128 -3.72 9.26 -5.93
C LYS A 128 -3.66 8.13 -6.94
N TRP A 129 -2.47 7.81 -7.44
CA TRP A 129 -2.29 6.73 -8.41
C TRP A 129 -2.63 5.35 -7.82
N PHE A 130 -2.11 5.05 -6.64
CA PHE A 130 -2.41 3.80 -5.95
C PHE A 130 -3.88 3.70 -5.59
N HIS A 131 -4.50 4.78 -5.09
CA HIS A 131 -5.92 4.82 -4.77
C HIS A 131 -6.79 4.55 -6.00
N HIS A 132 -6.41 5.08 -7.16
CA HIS A 132 -7.16 4.89 -8.40
C HIS A 132 -7.02 3.48 -9.00
N THR A 133 -5.88 2.82 -8.80
CA THR A 133 -5.54 1.58 -9.51
C THR A 133 -5.68 0.32 -8.66
N LEU A 134 -5.60 0.43 -7.33
CA LEU A 134 -5.72 -0.71 -6.44
C LEU A 134 -7.17 -1.11 -6.22
N VAL A 135 -7.48 -2.39 -6.40
CA VAL A 135 -8.79 -2.96 -6.00
C VAL A 135 -8.98 -3.02 -4.48
N ASP A 136 -7.91 -2.81 -3.72
CA ASP A 136 -7.89 -2.80 -2.27
C ASP A 136 -7.57 -1.42 -1.66
N ALA A 137 -7.73 -0.34 -2.46
CA ALA A 137 -7.62 1.05 -2.04
C ALA A 137 -8.63 1.43 -0.94
#